data_AF-A0A9Q1CUU3-F1
#
_entry.id   AF-A0A9Q1CUU3-F1
#
_cell.length_a   1.000
_cell.length_b   1.000
_cell.length_c   1.000
_cell.angle_alpha   90.00
_cell.angle_beta   90.00
_cell.angle_gamma   90.00
#
_symmetry.space_group_name_H-M   'P 1'
#
loop_
_entity.id
_entity.type
_entity.pdbx_description
1 polymer ?
#
loop_
_entity_poly.entity_id
_entity_poly.type
_entity_poly.pdbx_seq_one_letter_code
_entity_poly.pdbx_strand_id
1 'polypeptide(L)' 'MLQEDELADAVLLVFANKQDLPNAMPMSEMTEKLALQSLRNRKWYVQATCATQGSGLYEGLDWLSTQLSSKS' A
#
# COMPACT_ATOMS: atom_id res chain seq x y z
N MET A 1 -4.43 -1.16 -15.58
CA MET A 1 -3.36 -1.23 -14.57
C MET A 1 -3.53 -2.44 -13.65
N LEU A 2 -4.21 -2.41 -12.49
CA LEU A 2 -4.25 -3.60 -11.59
C LEU A 2 -5.00 -4.85 -12.12
N GLN A 3 -5.74 -4.70 -13.21
CA GLN A 3 -6.46 -5.80 -13.90
C GLN A 3 -5.65 -6.40 -15.06
N GLU A 4 -4.45 -5.87 -15.34
CA GLU A 4 -3.55 -6.43 -16.35
C GLU A 4 -3.03 -7.78 -15.86
N ASP A 5 -2.97 -8.77 -16.77
CA ASP A 5 -2.60 -10.14 -16.45
C ASP A 5 -1.17 -10.23 -15.89
N GLU A 6 -0.27 -9.36 -16.38
CA GLU A 6 1.11 -9.21 -15.91
C GLU A 6 1.18 -8.85 -14.42
N LEU A 7 0.11 -8.25 -13.87
CA LEU A 7 0.03 -7.88 -12.47
C LEU A 7 -0.85 -8.81 -11.66
N ALA A 8 -1.46 -9.86 -12.21
CA ALA A 8 -2.43 -10.71 -11.50
C ALA A 8 -1.92 -11.18 -10.12
N ASP A 9 -0.63 -11.55 -10.05
CA ASP A 9 0.01 -12.06 -8.85
C ASP A 9 0.82 -11.03 -8.04
N ALA A 10 0.87 -9.77 -8.46
CA ALA A 10 1.67 -8.76 -7.77
C ALA A 10 1.15 -8.46 -6.36
N VAL A 11 2.05 -8.33 -5.39
CA VAL A 11 1.71 -7.80 -4.05
C VAL A 11 1.57 -6.28 -4.15
N LEU A 12 0.55 -5.71 -3.51
CA LEU A 12 0.25 -4.27 -3.59
C LEU A 12 0.60 -3.55 -2.29
N LEU A 13 1.66 -2.76 -2.29
CA LEU A 13 1.92 -1.77 -1.24
C LEU A 13 1.40 -0.40 -1.70
N VAL A 14 0.55 0.23 -0.90
CA VAL A 14 0.07 1.60 -1.10
C VAL A 14 0.69 2.49 -0.05
N PHE A 15 1.51 3.46 -0.46
CA PHE A 15 1.93 4.52 0.42
C PHE A 15 0.87 5.62 0.47
N ALA A 16 0.20 5.75 1.61
CA ALA A 16 -0.62 6.89 1.92
C ALA A 16 0.31 8.06 2.26
N ASN A 17 0.86 8.69 1.23
CA ASN A 17 1.89 9.71 1.37
C ASN A 17 1.30 11.08 1.74
N LYS A 18 2.16 11.96 2.27
CA LYS A 18 1.84 13.33 2.74
C LYS A 18 0.99 13.39 4.01
N GLN A 19 1.18 12.43 4.91
CA GLN A 19 0.43 12.36 6.18
C GLN A 19 0.80 13.47 7.18
N ASP A 20 1.81 14.27 6.87
CA ASP A 20 2.20 15.48 7.58
C ASP A 20 1.27 16.68 7.30
N LEU A 21 0.45 16.64 6.24
CA LEU A 21 -0.44 17.74 5.90
C LEU A 21 -1.71 17.77 6.76
N PRO A 22 -2.22 18.96 7.13
CA PRO A 22 -3.36 19.11 8.03
C PRO A 22 -4.69 18.53 7.49
N ASN A 23 -4.77 18.28 6.19
CA ASN A 23 -5.92 17.69 5.50
C ASN A 23 -5.58 16.33 4.88
N ALA A 24 -4.58 15.62 5.42
CA ALA A 24 -4.24 14.29 4.98
C ALA A 24 -5.45 13.35 5.10
N MET A 25 -5.68 12.56 4.06
CA MET A 25 -6.78 11.59 4.03
C MET A 25 -6.50 10.46 5.03
N PRO A 26 -7.47 10.10 5.89
CA PRO A 26 -7.36 8.94 6.76
C PRO A 26 -7.23 7.64 5.96
N MET A 27 -6.50 6.68 6.54
CA MET A 27 -6.26 5.37 5.91
C MET A 27 -7.56 4.61 5.60
N SER A 28 -8.58 4.72 6.45
CA SER A 28 -9.89 4.11 6.25
C SER A 28 -10.57 4.64 4.99
N GLU A 29 -10.61 5.97 4.83
CA GLU A 29 -11.19 6.62 3.65
C GLU A 29 -10.41 6.27 2.37
N MET A 30 -9.08 6.21 2.43
CA MET A 30 -8.26 5.79 1.29
C MET A 30 -8.56 4.35 0.87
N THR A 31 -8.69 3.45 1.84
CA THR A 31 -9.00 2.03 1.62
C THR A 31 -10.34 1.87 0.90
N GLU A 32 -11.34 2.68 1.27
CA GLU A 32 -12.65 2.71 0.62
C GLU A 32 -12.58 3.31 -0.79
N LYS A 33 -11.95 4.48 -0.96
CA LYS A 33 -11.88 5.18 -2.25
C LYS A 33 -11.09 4.42 -3.30
N LEU A 34 -10.07 3.67 -2.89
CA LEU A 34 -9.31 2.77 -3.77
C LEU A 34 -9.96 1.39 -3.91
N ALA A 35 -11.09 1.15 -3.26
CA ALA A 35 -11.81 -0.12 -3.24
C ALA A 35 -10.90 -1.31 -2.90
N LEU A 36 -9.91 -1.14 -2.01
CA LEU A 36 -8.91 -2.18 -1.72
C LEU A 36 -9.56 -3.42 -1.10
N GLN A 37 -10.66 -3.23 -0.37
CA GLN A 37 -11.48 -4.33 0.15
C GLN A 37 -11.99 -5.24 -0.97
N SER A 38 -12.25 -4.74 -2.18
CA SER A 38 -12.68 -5.59 -3.30
C SER A 38 -11.59 -6.54 -3.81
N LEU A 39 -10.31 -6.28 -3.50
CA LEU A 39 -9.16 -7.07 -3.94
C LEU A 39 -8.99 -8.32 -3.06
N ARG A 40 -9.89 -9.30 -3.20
CA ARG A 40 -9.89 -10.54 -2.39
C ARG A 40 -8.72 -11.49 -2.69
N ASN A 41 -8.27 -11.52 -3.95
CA ASN A 41 -7.26 -12.46 -4.42
C ASN A 41 -5.85 -11.87 -4.44
N ARG A 42 -5.65 -10.69 -3.85
CA ARG A 42 -4.38 -9.96 -3.87
C ARG A 42 -4.03 -9.52 -2.46
N LYS A 43 -2.81 -9.82 -2.03
CA LYS A 43 -2.28 -9.25 -0.78
C LYS A 43 -2.02 -7.77 -0.97
N TRP A 44 -2.55 -6.96 -0.08
CA TRP A 44 -2.33 -5.52 -0.08
C TRP A 44 -2.11 -4.98 1.33
N TYR A 45 -1.42 -3.84 1.41
CA TYR A 45 -1.23 -3.09 2.64
C TYR A 45 -1.12 -1.61 2.32
N VAL A 46 -1.62 -0.79 3.24
CA VAL A 46 -1.54 0.67 3.14
C VAL A 46 -0.67 1.18 4.28
N GLN A 47 0.40 1.87 3.96
CA GLN A 47 1.35 2.41 4.92
C GLN A 47 1.26 3.93 4.94
N ALA A 48 1.03 4.51 6.13
CA ALA A 48 1.08 5.95 6.34
C ALA A 48 2.51 6.44 6.15
N THR A 49 2.70 7.52 5.36
CA THR A 49 4.04 7.95 4.93
C THR A 49 4.16 9.46 4.81
N CYS A 50 5.33 9.98 5.18
CA CYS A 50 5.80 11.30 4.78
C CYS A 50 7.15 11.14 4.07
N ALA A 51 7.12 11.13 2.73
CA ALA A 51 8.31 10.83 1.94
C ALA A 51 9.46 11.84 2.14
N THR A 52 9.14 13.11 2.43
CA THR A 52 10.15 14.16 2.68
C THR A 52 10.86 13.99 4.01
N GLN A 53 10.23 13.34 4.98
CA GLN A 53 10.80 13.02 6.30
C GLN A 53 11.27 11.57 6.41
N GLY A 54 10.97 10.75 5.40
CA GLY A 54 11.30 9.32 5.36
C GLY A 54 10.40 8.42 6.23
N SER A 55 9.45 8.97 6.97
CA SER A 55 8.60 8.18 7.88
C SER A 55 7.69 7.22 7.11
N GLY A 56 7.59 5.98 7.60
CA GLY A 56 6.76 4.93 7.00
C GLY A 56 7.36 4.25 5.78
N LEU A 57 8.45 4.76 5.19
CA LEU A 57 9.05 4.14 4.00
C LEU A 57 9.66 2.78 4.31
N TYR A 58 10.42 2.69 5.42
CA TYR A 58 11.07 1.45 5.81
C TYR A 58 10.05 0.38 6.18
N GLU A 59 9.04 0.74 6.97
CA GLU A 59 7.98 -0.17 7.42
C GLU A 59 7.17 -0.72 6.23
N GLY A 60 6.85 0.12 5.25
CA GLY A 60 6.15 -0.33 4.05
C GLY A 60 6.99 -1.28 3.20
N LEU A 61 8.27 -0.96 3.01
CA LEU A 61 9.19 -1.80 2.23
C LEU A 61 9.55 -3.11 2.94
N ASP A 62 9.66 -3.10 4.27
CA ASP A 62 9.86 -4.30 5.09
C ASP A 62 8.67 -5.26 4.99
N TRP A 63 7.44 -4.71 5.07
CA TRP A 63 6.23 -5.50 4.82
C TRP A 63 6.24 -6.12 3.42
N LEU A 64 6.56 -5.31 2.39
CA LEU A 64 6.59 -5.78 1.01
C LEU A 64 7.63 -6.90 0.82
N SER A 65 8.84 -6.71 1.37
CA SER A 65 9.92 -7.71 1.38
C SER A 65 9.42 -9.02 1.98
N THR A 66 8.80 -8.98 3.16
CA THR A 66 8.24 -10.15 3.84
C THR A 66 7.20 -10.87 2.97
N GLN A 67 6.30 -10.13 2.30
CA GLN A 67 5.29 -10.76 1.44
C GLN A 67 5.87 -11.39 0.18
N LEU A 68 6.93 -10.80 -0.38
CA LEU A 68 7.63 -11.34 -1.55
C LEU A 68 8.43 -12.59 -1.19
N SER A 69 9.11 -12.62 -0.05
CA SER A 69 9.84 -13.81 0.43
C SER A 69 8.92 -15.00 0.75
N SER A 70 7.68 -14.74 1.18
CA SER A 70 6.66 -15.78 1.39
C SER A 70 6.20 -16.47 0.09
N LYS A 71 6.54 -15.94 -1.09
CA LYS A 71 6.21 -16.54 -2.39
C LYS A 71 7.35 -17.39 -2.98
N SER A 72 8.49 -17.53 -2.29
CA SER A 72 9.60 -18.43 -2.68
C SER A 72 9.41 -19.84 -2.15
#